data_AF-A0A450S3I9-F1
#
_entry.id   AF-A0A450S3I9-F1
#
_cell.length_a   1.000
_cell.length_b   1.000
_cell.length_c   1.000
_cell.angle_alpha   90.00
_cell.angle_beta   90.00
_cell.angle_gamma   90.00
#
_symmetry.space_group_name_H-M   'P 1'
#
loop_
_entity.id
_entity.type
_entity.pdbx_description
1 polymer ?
#
loop_
_entity_poly.entity_id
_entity_poly.type
_entity_poly.pdbx_seq_one_letter_code
_entity_poly.pdbx_strand_id
1 'polypeptide(L)' 'MQAIEMEARVTNNHEVVLNLPESIKQGTVKVIIMYDKEKEASPQKKERQFGQFKEPFFMADDFDNELPDAVWLGEQR' A
#
# COMPACT_ATOMS: atom_id res chain seq x y z
N MET A 1 -9.39 -24.98 -20.47
CA MET A 1 -9.66 -24.99 -19.01
C MET A 1 -10.97 -24.26 -18.78
N GLN A 2 -11.89 -24.81 -17.99
CA GLN A 2 -13.15 -24.15 -17.64
C GLN A 2 -13.04 -23.61 -16.21
N ALA A 3 -13.56 -22.40 -15.98
CA ALA A 3 -13.59 -21.76 -14.68
C ALA A 3 -15.04 -21.66 -14.22
N ILE A 4 -15.30 -21.97 -12.95
CA ILE A 4 -16.60 -21.83 -12.31
C ILE A 4 -16.36 -20.97 -11.07
N GLU A 5 -17.13 -19.89 -10.94
CA GLU A 5 -17.18 -19.08 -9.74
C GLU A 5 -18.19 -19.70 -8.78
N MET A 6 -17.79 -19.91 -7.54
CA MET A 6 -18.62 -20.53 -6.51
C MET A 6 -18.34 -19.91 -5.15
N GLU A 7 -19.39 -19.79 -4.35
CA GLU A 7 -19.27 -19.33 -2.97
C GLU A 7 -18.54 -20.38 -2.14
N ALA A 8 -17.52 -19.94 -1.41
CA ALA A 8 -16.76 -20.76 -0.48
C ALA A 8 -17.02 -20.29 0.94
N ARG A 9 -17.12 -21.22 1.90
CA ARG A 9 -17.22 -20.88 3.32
C ARG A 9 -15.87 -21.07 3.99
N VAL A 10 -15.43 -20.08 4.75
CA VAL A 10 -14.25 -20.18 5.61
C VAL A 10 -14.72 -20.59 7.00
N THR A 11 -14.20 -21.70 7.51
CA THR A 11 -14.52 -22.19 8.86
C THR A 11 -13.72 -21.43 9.93
N ASN A 12 -14.12 -21.56 11.20
CA ASN A 12 -13.37 -21.00 12.33
C ASN A 12 -11.95 -21.57 12.45
N ASN A 13 -11.67 -22.71 11.81
CA ASN A 13 -10.36 -23.34 11.77
C ASN A 13 -9.52 -22.87 10.56
N HIS A 14 -9.95 -21.81 9.87
CA HIS A 14 -9.30 -21.28 8.66
C HIS A 14 -9.28 -22.27 7.47
N GLU A 15 -10.30 -23.13 7.38
CA GLU A 15 -10.43 -24.07 6.27
C GLU A 15 -11.42 -23.51 5.23
N VAL A 16 -11.10 -23.68 3.94
CA VAL A 16 -12.00 -23.31 2.84
C VAL A 16 -12.77 -24.55 2.41
N VAL A 17 -14.09 -24.55 2.61
CA VAL A 17 -14.98 -25.64 2.21
C VAL A 17 -15.70 -25.27 0.91
N LEU A 18 -15.52 -26.11 -0.11
CA LEU A 18 -16.10 -25.97 -1.45
C LEU A 18 -16.88 -27.24 -1.79
N ASN A 19 -18.15 -27.10 -2.12
CA ASN A 19 -18.98 -28.22 -2.57
C ASN A 19 -19.07 -28.21 -4.09
N LEU A 20 -18.35 -29.12 -4.75
CA LEU A 20 -18.36 -29.24 -6.20
C LEU A 20 -19.68 -29.89 -6.67
N PRO A 21 -20.30 -29.41 -7.77
CA PRO A 21 -21.48 -30.03 -8.33
C PRO A 21 -21.16 -31.39 -8.96
N GLU A 22 -22.14 -32.30 -8.96
CA GLU A 22 -22.01 -33.68 -9.48
C GLU A 22 -21.64 -33.74 -10.98
N SER A 23 -21.81 -32.63 -11.71
CA SER A 23 -21.44 -32.50 -13.11
C SER A 23 -19.92 -32.51 -13.34
N ILE A 24 -19.10 -32.25 -12.32
CA ILE A 24 -17.64 -32.28 -12.42
C ILE A 24 -17.15 -33.71 -12.16
N LYS A 25 -16.62 -34.35 -13.22
CA LYS A 25 -16.02 -35.67 -13.11
C LYS A 25 -14.76 -35.64 -12.24
N GLN A 26 -14.43 -36.80 -11.67
CA GLN A 26 -13.23 -36.99 -10.86
C GLN A 26 -11.96 -36.53 -11.62
N GLY A 27 -11.14 -35.71 -10.97
CA GLY A 27 -9.94 -35.14 -11.57
C GLY A 27 -9.26 -34.10 -10.69
N THR A 28 -8.26 -33.43 -11.23
CA THR A 28 -7.53 -32.36 -10.53
C THR A 28 -8.15 -31.00 -10.84
N VAL A 29 -8.40 -30.21 -9.79
CA VAL A 29 -8.92 -28.84 -9.89
C VAL A 29 -7.89 -27.86 -9.33
N LYS A 30 -7.75 -26.69 -9.96
CA LYS A 30 -6.93 -25.60 -9.44
C LYS A 30 -7.82 -24.62 -8.67
N VAL A 31 -7.47 -24.35 -7.41
CA VAL A 31 -8.18 -23.39 -6.56
C VAL A 31 -7.32 -22.12 -6.45
N ILE A 32 -7.93 -20.95 -6.64
CA ILE A 32 -7.28 -19.64 -6.47
C ILE A 32 -8.05 -18.92 -5.36
N ILE A 33 -7.37 -18.58 -4.27
CA ILE A 33 -7.95 -17.88 -3.12
C ILE A 33 -7.46 -16.43 -3.16
N MET A 34 -8.40 -15.50 -3.22
CA MET A 34 -8.16 -14.08 -3.04
C MET A 34 -8.87 -13.66 -1.76
N TYR A 35 -8.14 -13.07 -0.82
CA TYR A 35 -8.72 -12.52 0.40
C TYR A 35 -8.15 -11.12 0.60
N ASP A 36 -9.02 -10.19 0.93
CA ASP A 36 -8.56 -8.89 1.41
C ASP A 36 -8.03 -9.07 2.81
N LYS A 37 -6.73 -8.82 3.00
CA LYS A 37 -6.21 -8.62 4.34
C LYS A 37 -6.93 -7.39 4.88
N GLU A 38 -7.79 -7.54 5.88
CA GLU A 38 -8.35 -6.40 6.59
C GLU A 38 -7.19 -5.46 6.86
N LYS A 39 -7.29 -4.23 6.33
CA LYS A 39 -6.26 -3.22 6.54
C LYS A 39 -6.14 -3.12 8.05
N GLU A 40 -5.05 -3.65 8.61
CA GLU A 40 -4.66 -3.37 9.99
C GLU A 40 -4.87 -1.88 10.14
N ALA A 41 -5.74 -1.50 11.08
CA ALA A 41 -6.15 -0.12 11.25
C ALA A 41 -4.87 0.70 11.37
N SER A 42 -4.48 1.35 10.26
CA SER A 42 -3.25 2.11 10.21
C SER A 42 -3.35 3.09 11.36
N PRO A 43 -2.34 3.19 12.25
CA PRO A 43 -2.42 4.04 13.43
C PRO A 43 -2.93 5.39 12.96
N GLN A 44 -4.08 5.81 13.50
CA GLN A 44 -4.85 6.97 13.03
C GLN A 44 -3.89 8.04 12.56
N LYS A 45 -3.85 8.29 11.23
CA LYS A 45 -3.03 9.36 10.68
C LYS A 45 -3.52 10.62 11.37
N LYS A 46 -2.77 11.11 12.36
CA LYS A 46 -3.01 12.43 12.94
C LYS A 46 -3.10 13.39 11.76
N GLU A 47 -4.22 14.07 11.63
CA GLU A 47 -4.39 15.14 10.66
C GLU A 47 -3.26 16.14 10.93
N ARG A 48 -2.25 16.12 10.06
CA ARG A 48 -1.18 17.11 10.14
C ARG A 48 -1.81 18.43 9.71
N GLN A 49 -2.14 19.27 10.69
CA GLN A 49 -2.42 20.68 10.41
C GLN A 49 -1.11 21.31 9.93
N PHE A 50 -0.96 21.39 8.61
CA PHE A 50 0.13 22.14 7.99
C PHE A 50 -0.03 23.62 8.37
N GLY A 51 1.06 24.27 8.76
CA GLY A 51 1.09 25.72 9.01
C GLY A 51 1.38 26.17 10.45
N GLN A 52 1.70 25.28 11.38
CA GLN A 52 2.15 25.67 12.72
C GLN A 52 3.67 25.48 12.88
N PHE A 53 4.45 26.31 12.18
CA PHE A 53 5.82 26.57 12.63
C PHE A 53 5.72 27.57 13.80
N LYS A 54 6.18 27.16 14.98
CA LYS A 54 6.08 27.97 16.21
C LYS A 54 6.94 29.24 16.18
N GLU A 55 7.90 29.31 15.27
CA GLU A 55 8.93 30.33 15.23
C GLU A 55 8.74 31.24 14.01
N PRO A 56 9.03 32.55 14.13
CA PRO A 56 9.06 33.44 12.98
C PRO A 56 10.11 32.95 11.99
N PHE A 57 9.71 32.81 10.73
CA PHE A 57 10.63 32.49 9.65
C PHE A 57 11.58 33.67 9.45
N PHE A 58 12.88 33.40 9.45
CA PHE A 58 13.91 34.36 9.06
C PHE A 58 14.39 33.99 7.66
N MET A 59 14.18 34.89 6.72
CA MET A 59 14.78 34.81 5.39
C MET A 59 16.12 35.53 5.47
N ALA A 60 17.19 34.88 5.03
CA ALA A 60 18.50 35.52 4.98
C ALA A 60 18.50 36.65 3.94
N ASP A 61 19.30 37.69 4.18
CA ASP A 61 19.39 38.86 3.29
C ASP A 61 19.93 38.51 1.89
N ASP A 62 20.55 37.34 1.74
CA ASP A 62 21.13 36.80 0.51
C ASP A 62 20.24 35.74 -0.17
N PHE A 63 18.99 35.58 0.24
CA PHE A 63 18.11 34.54 -0.29
C PHE A 63 17.92 34.62 -1.82
N ASP A 64 17.84 35.84 -2.36
CA ASP A 64 17.70 36.08 -3.81
C ASP A 64 19.04 36.09 -4.55
N ASN A 65 20.17 35.96 -3.86
CA ASN A 65 21.47 35.93 -4.52
C ASN A 65 21.66 34.64 -5.31
N GLU A 66 22.40 34.72 -6.40
CA GLU A 66 22.80 33.55 -7.17
C GLU A 66 23.60 32.59 -6.28
N LEU A 67 23.20 31.32 -6.28
CA LEU A 67 23.91 30.28 -5.54
C LEU A 67 25.34 30.13 -6.11
N PRO A 68 26.36 29.98 -5.25
CA PRO A 68 27.75 29.85 -5.70
C PRO A 68 27.94 28.70 -6.69
N ASP A 69 28.89 28.85 -7.61
CA ASP A 69 29.24 27.82 -8.60
C ASP A 69 29.54 26.45 -7.97
N ALA A 70 30.10 26.42 -6.76
CA ALA A 70 30.35 25.17 -6.02
C ALA A 70 29.06 24.38 -5.71
N VAL A 71 27.92 25.05 -5.56
CA VAL A 71 26.62 24.42 -5.37
C VAL A 71 26.16 23.72 -6.65
N TRP A 72 26.41 24.32 -7.81
CA TRP A 72 25.98 23.80 -9.11
C TRP A 72 26.97 22.80 -9.73
N LEU A 73 28.26 23.06 -9.59
CA LEU A 73 29.35 22.36 -10.27
C LEU A 73 30.10 21.39 -9.34
N GLY A 74 29.77 21.38 -8.04
CA GLY A 74 30.49 20.64 -7.00
C GLY A 74 31.85 21.28 -6.66
N GLU A 75 32.41 20.94 -5.50
CA GLU A 75 33.78 21.32 -5.17
C GLU A 75 34.76 20.72 -6.19
N GLN A 76 35.36 21.57 -7.02
CA GLN A 76 36.52 21.20 -7.82
C GLN A 76 37.70 21.06 -6.85
N ARG A 77 38.04 19.82 -6.50
CA ARG A 77 39.22 19.47 -5.71
C ARG A 77 40.52 19.88 -6.37
#